data_AF-A0A7L4QFZ5-F1
#
_entry.id   AF-A0A7L4QFZ5-F1
#
_cell.length_a   1.000
_cell.length_b   1.000
_cell.length_c   1.000
_cell.angle_alpha   90.00
_cell.angle_beta   90.00
_cell.angle_gamma   90.00
#
_symmetry.space_group_name_H-M   'P 1'
#
loop_
_entity.id
_entity.type
_entity.pdbx_description
1 polymer ?
#
loop_
_entity_poly.entity_id
_entity_poly.type
_entity_poly.pdbx_seq_one_letter_code
_entity_poly.pdbx_strand_id
1 'polypeptide(L)'
;MDELELKYEVAIRFVKSFYDENRDFVDTLMSLIKRPVLVEMWDERPFYFVMKFEFNFVDSLNKASALSTVQIDIENTERFEIKYFDEDGKEKYPLMLHASISGAIERNLYALLETAYMESKKGKKPMLPLWLSPTQARVLPVGEEQLQYSLKVLEELEKAGIRVDIDDRDLRLGKKIREAEKDWVPYIIVIGEDEIKNSNLNIRSREDSSQKNLTVEDFKNTILEIIKGKPTRPLPLPRKLSLRASFR
;
A
#
# COMPACT_ATOMS: atom_id res chain seq x y z
N MET A 1 1.23 -7.35 -4.99
CA MET A 1 2.28 -7.32 -3.96
C MET A 1 3.39 -6.36 -4.35
N ASP A 2 3.94 -6.50 -5.56
CA ASP A 2 5.00 -5.61 -6.06
C ASP A 2 4.59 -4.13 -6.06
N GLU A 3 3.34 -3.81 -6.44
CA GLU A 3 2.83 -2.43 -6.37
C GLU A 3 2.77 -1.83 -4.96
N LEU A 4 2.65 -2.69 -3.95
CA LEU A 4 2.68 -2.33 -2.52
C LEU A 4 4.10 -2.43 -1.94
N GLU A 5 5.08 -2.81 -2.75
CA GLU A 5 6.49 -3.01 -2.35
C GLU A 5 6.64 -4.05 -1.22
N LEU A 6 5.68 -4.98 -1.11
CA LEU A 6 5.66 -6.00 -0.08
C LEU A 6 6.47 -7.22 -0.53
N LYS A 7 7.37 -7.68 0.35
CA LYS A 7 8.00 -8.99 0.22
C LYS A 7 6.99 -10.07 0.56
N TYR A 8 7.02 -11.17 -0.20
CA TYR A 8 6.12 -12.29 0.00
C TYR A 8 6.76 -13.60 -0.42
N GLU A 9 6.38 -14.65 0.29
CA GLU A 9 6.74 -16.04 0.02
C GLU A 9 5.56 -16.76 -0.63
N VAL A 10 5.84 -17.75 -1.48
CA VAL A 10 4.79 -18.53 -2.14
C VAL A 10 4.64 -19.84 -1.42
N ALA A 11 3.41 -20.19 -1.07
CA ALA A 11 3.08 -21.53 -0.60
C ALA A 11 1.95 -22.10 -1.44
N ILE A 12 2.04 -23.38 -1.76
CA ILE A 12 0.97 -24.10 -2.45
C ILE A 12 0.69 -25.39 -1.70
N ARG A 13 -0.56 -25.56 -1.31
CA ARG A 13 -1.04 -26.79 -0.69
C ARG A 13 -1.76 -27.61 -1.75
N PHE A 14 -1.44 -28.89 -1.84
CA PHE A 14 -2.19 -29.82 -2.67
C PHE A 14 -2.64 -31.04 -1.87
N VAL A 15 -3.78 -31.58 -2.28
CA VAL A 15 -4.11 -32.97 -2.01
C VAL A 15 -3.24 -33.83 -2.91
N LYS A 16 -2.61 -34.86 -2.33
CA LYS A 16 -1.58 -35.66 -2.98
C LYS A 16 -2.07 -36.35 -4.25
N SER A 17 -3.27 -36.92 -4.25
CA SER A 17 -3.87 -37.54 -5.44
C SER A 17 -3.98 -36.55 -6.61
N PHE A 18 -4.47 -35.34 -6.35
CA PHE A 18 -4.54 -34.28 -7.36
C PHE A 18 -3.14 -33.91 -7.89
N TYR A 19 -2.15 -33.78 -7.02
CA TYR A 19 -0.76 -33.49 -7.41
C TYR A 19 -0.12 -34.61 -8.25
N ASP A 20 -0.40 -35.87 -7.94
CA ASP A 20 0.08 -37.04 -8.67
C ASP A 20 -0.60 -37.20 -10.04
N GLU A 21 -1.90 -36.96 -10.12
CA GLU A 21 -2.68 -37.05 -11.37
C GLU A 21 -2.42 -35.87 -12.33
N ASN A 22 -1.94 -34.71 -11.83
CA ASN A 22 -1.83 -33.47 -12.60
C ASN A 22 -0.40 -32.89 -12.63
N ARG A 23 0.61 -33.75 -12.73
CA ARG A 23 2.04 -33.35 -12.73
C ARG A 23 2.38 -32.25 -13.75
N ASP A 24 1.92 -32.38 -15.00
CA ASP A 24 2.22 -31.39 -16.04
C ASP A 24 1.65 -30.00 -15.71
N PHE A 25 0.47 -29.95 -15.10
CA PHE A 25 -0.15 -28.71 -14.62
C PHE A 25 0.67 -28.10 -13.48
N VAL A 26 1.10 -28.92 -12.52
CA VAL A 26 1.96 -28.49 -11.41
C VAL A 26 3.27 -27.92 -11.94
N ASP A 27 3.95 -28.63 -12.85
CA ASP A 27 5.23 -28.19 -13.42
C ASP A 27 5.08 -26.87 -14.18
N THR A 28 3.99 -26.74 -14.94
CA THR A 28 3.63 -25.48 -15.61
C THR A 28 3.44 -24.38 -14.58
N LEU A 29 2.65 -24.61 -13.52
CA LEU A 29 2.41 -23.64 -12.46
C LEU A 29 3.72 -23.23 -11.76
N MET A 30 4.59 -24.18 -11.41
CA MET A 30 5.89 -23.91 -10.80
C MET A 30 6.79 -23.09 -11.74
N SER A 31 6.79 -23.38 -13.04
CA SER A 31 7.60 -22.63 -14.02
C SER A 31 7.18 -21.17 -14.16
N LEU A 32 5.88 -20.88 -13.95
CA LEU A 32 5.35 -19.51 -13.91
C LEU A 32 5.78 -18.77 -12.65
N ILE A 33 5.94 -19.48 -11.54
CA ILE A 33 6.37 -18.94 -10.26
C ILE A 33 7.90 -18.86 -10.26
N LYS A 34 8.44 -17.74 -10.74
CA LYS A 34 9.88 -17.47 -10.83
C LYS A 34 10.57 -17.21 -9.48
N ARG A 35 10.23 -18.00 -8.44
CA ARG A 35 10.74 -17.90 -7.07
C ARG A 35 10.54 -19.23 -6.32
N PRO A 36 11.23 -19.45 -5.19
CA PRO A 36 11.00 -20.63 -4.36
C PRO A 36 9.53 -20.75 -3.92
N VAL A 37 9.04 -21.99 -3.90
CA VAL A 37 7.68 -22.32 -3.49
C VAL A 37 7.74 -23.34 -2.37
N LEU A 38 7.06 -23.05 -1.26
CA LEU A 38 6.80 -24.04 -0.24
C LEU A 38 5.63 -24.92 -0.66
N VAL A 39 5.89 -26.20 -0.92
CA VAL A 39 4.85 -27.17 -1.27
C VAL A 39 4.46 -27.96 -0.03
N GLU A 40 3.17 -27.90 0.34
CA GLU A 40 2.59 -28.69 1.43
C GLU A 40 1.66 -29.75 0.85
N MET A 41 1.90 -31.01 1.19
CA MET A 41 1.12 -32.16 0.72
C MET A 41 0.20 -32.67 1.80
N TRP A 42 -1.07 -32.88 1.43
CA TRP A 42 -2.04 -33.55 2.27
C TRP A 42 -2.43 -34.90 1.65
N ASP A 43 -2.30 -35.98 2.42
CA ASP A 43 -2.67 -37.31 1.95
C ASP A 43 -4.19 -37.43 1.72
N GLU A 44 -4.97 -36.75 2.56
CA GLU A 44 -6.42 -36.64 2.43
C GLU A 44 -6.84 -35.21 2.11
N ARG A 45 -8.10 -35.03 1.70
CA ARG A 45 -8.67 -33.70 1.41
C ARG A 45 -9.40 -33.15 2.65
N PRO A 46 -8.81 -32.19 3.40
CA PRO A 46 -9.44 -31.63 4.59
C PRO A 46 -10.47 -30.51 4.31
N PHE A 47 -10.49 -29.96 3.09
CA PHE A 47 -11.35 -28.83 2.70
C PHE A 47 -12.04 -29.06 1.35
N TYR A 48 -12.94 -28.18 0.94
CA TYR A 48 -13.63 -28.26 -0.36
C TYR A 48 -12.71 -28.15 -1.59
N PHE A 49 -11.47 -27.67 -1.40
CA PHE A 49 -10.49 -27.50 -2.46
C PHE A 49 -9.43 -28.61 -2.50
N VAL A 50 -8.89 -28.87 -3.69
CA VAL A 50 -7.79 -29.82 -3.91
C VAL A 50 -6.43 -29.15 -4.08
N MET A 51 -6.43 -27.86 -4.40
CA MET A 51 -5.24 -27.03 -4.48
C MET A 51 -5.54 -25.67 -3.87
N LYS A 52 -4.60 -25.14 -3.09
CA LYS A 52 -4.62 -23.77 -2.59
C LYS A 52 -3.27 -23.11 -2.77
N PHE A 53 -3.23 -22.15 -3.68
CA PHE A 53 -2.12 -21.25 -3.90
C PHE A 53 -2.22 -20.05 -2.96
N GLU A 54 -1.08 -19.59 -2.43
CA GLU A 54 -1.02 -18.41 -1.56
C GLU A 54 0.24 -17.57 -1.78
N PHE A 55 0.06 -16.25 -1.68
CA PHE A 55 1.15 -15.32 -1.37
C PHE A 55 1.10 -14.95 0.10
N ASN A 56 2.16 -15.29 0.81
CA ASN A 56 2.28 -15.14 2.26
C ASN A 56 3.23 -13.99 2.59
N PHE A 57 2.79 -13.09 3.46
CA PHE A 57 3.67 -12.13 4.10
C PHE A 57 4.21 -12.72 5.41
N VAL A 58 5.52 -12.62 5.62
CA VAL A 58 6.17 -13.06 6.86
C VAL A 58 6.46 -11.84 7.71
N ASP A 59 5.89 -11.81 8.91
CA ASP A 59 5.95 -10.64 9.79
C ASP A 59 7.17 -10.62 10.72
N SER A 60 7.25 -9.58 11.55
CA SER A 60 8.35 -9.39 12.50
C SER A 60 8.47 -10.49 13.58
N LEU A 61 7.46 -11.35 13.71
CA LEU A 61 7.44 -12.51 14.62
C LEU A 61 7.68 -13.83 13.88
N ASN A 62 8.09 -13.77 12.61
CA ASN A 62 8.26 -14.92 11.72
C ASN A 62 6.97 -15.73 11.50
N LYS A 63 5.79 -15.09 11.59
CA LYS A 63 4.51 -15.72 11.26
C LYS A 63 4.11 -15.43 9.82
N ALA A 64 3.67 -16.46 9.12
CA ALA A 64 3.15 -16.35 7.77
C ALA A 64 1.66 -16.02 7.79
N SER A 65 1.30 -14.93 7.12
CA SER A 65 -0.08 -14.53 6.88
C SER A 65 -0.37 -14.54 5.39
N ALA A 66 -1.30 -15.39 4.96
CA ALA A 66 -1.75 -15.42 3.56
C ALA A 66 -2.44 -14.10 3.19
N LEU A 67 -1.90 -13.41 2.20
CA LEU A 67 -2.52 -12.23 1.63
C LEU A 67 -3.39 -12.66 0.46
N SER A 68 -2.77 -13.05 -0.66
CA SER A 68 -3.47 -13.52 -1.86
C SER A 68 -3.71 -15.02 -1.81
N THR A 69 -4.82 -15.49 -2.40
CA THR A 69 -5.05 -16.93 -2.57
C THR A 69 -5.88 -17.26 -3.80
N VAL A 70 -5.58 -18.41 -4.43
CA VAL A 70 -6.40 -19.06 -5.45
C VAL A 70 -6.62 -20.51 -5.07
N GLN A 71 -7.87 -20.98 -5.12
CA GLN A 71 -8.24 -22.34 -4.70
C GLN A 71 -9.06 -23.04 -5.79
N ILE A 72 -8.72 -24.30 -6.08
CA ILE A 72 -9.50 -25.17 -6.97
C ILE A 72 -10.49 -25.97 -6.13
N ASP A 73 -11.74 -25.58 -6.17
CA ASP A 73 -12.87 -26.20 -5.50
C ASP A 73 -13.58 -27.18 -6.44
N ILE A 74 -13.78 -28.40 -5.96
CA ILE A 74 -14.40 -29.49 -6.71
C ILE A 74 -15.67 -30.02 -6.04
N GLU A 75 -16.15 -29.34 -5.00
CA GLU A 75 -17.24 -29.84 -4.14
C GLU A 75 -18.45 -28.89 -4.14
N ASN A 76 -18.23 -27.58 -4.03
CA ASN A 76 -19.35 -26.67 -3.80
C ASN A 76 -20.29 -26.54 -5.01
N THR A 77 -19.80 -26.73 -6.24
CA THR A 77 -20.67 -26.68 -7.43
C THR A 77 -21.68 -27.82 -7.45
N GLU A 78 -21.30 -29.01 -6.98
CA GLU A 78 -22.23 -30.12 -6.75
C GLU A 78 -23.20 -29.81 -5.60
N ARG A 79 -22.69 -29.33 -4.47
CA ARG A 79 -23.52 -28.97 -3.30
C ARG A 79 -24.59 -27.91 -3.60
N PHE A 80 -24.30 -26.97 -4.50
CA PHE A 80 -25.22 -25.88 -4.89
C PHE A 80 -25.96 -26.15 -6.21
N GLU A 81 -25.85 -27.36 -6.77
CA GLU A 81 -26.48 -27.76 -8.03
C GLU A 81 -26.14 -26.85 -9.23
N ILE A 82 -24.91 -26.30 -9.27
CA ILE A 82 -24.42 -25.47 -10.37
C ILE A 82 -23.94 -26.37 -11.51
N LYS A 83 -24.69 -26.40 -12.61
CA LYS A 83 -24.50 -27.37 -13.70
C LYS A 83 -24.25 -26.69 -15.05
N TYR A 84 -23.58 -27.40 -15.95
CA TYR A 84 -23.53 -27.09 -17.37
C TYR A 84 -23.66 -28.38 -18.20
N PHE A 85 -24.01 -28.24 -19.47
CA PHE A 85 -23.96 -29.34 -20.44
C PHE A 85 -22.64 -29.27 -21.21
N ASP A 86 -21.90 -30.38 -21.23
CA ASP A 86 -20.68 -30.48 -22.02
C ASP A 86 -20.97 -30.64 -23.53
N GLU A 87 -19.92 -30.77 -24.34
CA GLU A 87 -20.04 -30.91 -25.81
C GLU A 87 -20.81 -32.16 -26.24
N ASP A 88 -20.91 -33.19 -25.38
CA ASP A 88 -21.71 -34.40 -25.60
C ASP A 88 -23.17 -34.23 -25.14
N GLY A 89 -23.54 -33.08 -24.58
CA GLY A 89 -24.84 -32.83 -23.97
C GLY A 89 -25.04 -33.53 -22.63
N LYS A 90 -23.96 -33.93 -21.94
CA LYS A 90 -24.03 -34.54 -20.60
C LYS A 90 -23.99 -33.46 -19.54
N GLU A 91 -24.81 -33.64 -18.51
CA GLU A 91 -24.80 -32.77 -17.33
C GLU A 91 -23.49 -32.96 -16.54
N LYS A 92 -22.82 -31.86 -16.23
CA LYS A 92 -21.56 -31.82 -15.48
C LYS A 92 -21.59 -30.71 -14.44
N TYR A 93 -20.84 -30.92 -13.35
CA TYR A 93 -20.50 -29.87 -12.39
C TYR A 93 -19.16 -29.24 -12.80
N PRO A 94 -19.08 -27.92 -12.97
CA PRO A 94 -17.82 -27.27 -13.28
C PRO A 94 -16.91 -27.22 -12.05
N LEU A 95 -15.60 -27.06 -12.26
CA LEU A 95 -14.69 -26.66 -11.19
C LEU A 95 -14.95 -25.20 -10.82
N MET A 96 -14.86 -24.87 -9.53
CA MET A 96 -14.96 -23.49 -9.07
C MET A 96 -13.59 -22.97 -8.62
N LEU A 97 -13.23 -21.77 -9.09
CA LEU A 97 -12.02 -21.09 -8.68
C LEU A 97 -12.36 -19.98 -7.69
N HIS A 98 -11.94 -20.13 -6.44
CA HIS A 98 -12.01 -19.04 -5.47
C HIS A 98 -10.74 -18.21 -5.59
N ALA A 99 -10.87 -16.92 -5.87
CA ALA A 99 -9.74 -16.02 -6.03
C ALA A 99 -9.88 -14.79 -5.12
N SER A 100 -8.93 -14.61 -4.23
CA SER A 100 -8.71 -13.35 -3.50
C SER A 100 -7.36 -12.78 -3.95
N ILE A 101 -7.39 -12.01 -5.03
CA ILE A 101 -6.16 -11.54 -5.71
C ILE A 101 -5.36 -10.59 -4.81
N SER A 102 -6.01 -9.58 -4.23
CA SER A 102 -5.38 -8.68 -3.27
C SER A 102 -5.25 -9.28 -1.87
N GLY A 103 -6.10 -10.26 -1.53
CA GLY A 103 -6.38 -10.57 -0.13
C GLY A 103 -7.32 -9.57 0.52
N ALA A 104 -7.50 -9.73 1.83
CA ALA A 104 -8.24 -8.78 2.67
C ALA A 104 -7.51 -7.43 2.76
N ILE A 105 -8.25 -6.33 2.70
CA ILE A 105 -7.69 -4.97 2.77
C ILE A 105 -6.95 -4.76 4.10
N GLU A 106 -7.51 -5.28 5.19
CA GLU A 106 -6.95 -5.22 6.53
C GLU A 106 -5.61 -5.96 6.61
N ARG A 107 -5.47 -7.09 5.91
CA ARG A 107 -4.19 -7.83 5.85
C ARG A 107 -3.14 -7.09 5.03
N ASN A 108 -3.54 -6.41 3.96
CA ASN A 108 -2.61 -5.55 3.21
C ASN A 108 -2.13 -4.38 4.07
N LEU A 109 -3.03 -3.73 4.82
CA LEU A 109 -2.66 -2.67 5.77
C LEU A 109 -1.72 -3.20 6.86
N TYR A 110 -2.04 -4.36 7.45
CA TYR A 110 -1.16 -5.05 8.40
C TYR A 110 0.24 -5.29 7.82
N ALA A 111 0.34 -5.82 6.59
CA ALA A 111 1.63 -6.08 5.96
C ALA A 111 2.44 -4.79 5.71
N LEU A 112 1.78 -3.70 5.30
CA LEU A 112 2.42 -2.39 5.16
C LEU A 112 2.96 -1.85 6.49
N LEU A 113 2.17 -1.96 7.57
CA LEU A 113 2.56 -1.49 8.90
C LEU A 113 3.68 -2.35 9.51
N GLU A 114 3.60 -3.68 9.37
CA GLU A 114 4.68 -4.61 9.76
C GLU A 114 5.95 -4.33 8.97
N THR A 115 5.84 -4.06 7.66
CA THR A 115 7.00 -3.68 6.84
C THR A 115 7.65 -2.40 7.35
N ALA A 116 6.86 -1.35 7.62
CA ALA A 116 7.38 -0.11 8.18
C ALA A 116 8.04 -0.32 9.55
N TYR A 117 7.46 -1.17 10.40
CA TYR A 117 8.03 -1.55 11.69
C TYR A 117 9.35 -2.32 11.54
N MET A 118 9.43 -3.31 10.66
CA MET A 118 10.65 -4.07 10.39
C MET A 118 11.77 -3.17 9.84
N GLU A 119 11.46 -2.24 8.94
CA GLU A 119 12.44 -1.26 8.46
C GLU A 119 12.89 -0.30 9.58
N SER A 120 12.00 0.03 10.53
CA SER A 120 12.38 0.82 11.71
C SER A 120 13.41 0.13 12.60
N LYS A 121 13.36 -1.20 12.69
CA LYS A 121 14.39 -1.99 13.40
C LYS A 121 15.76 -1.93 12.72
N LYS A 122 15.80 -1.56 11.44
CA LYS A 122 17.03 -1.34 10.66
C LYS A 122 17.47 0.13 10.69
N GLY A 123 16.85 0.97 11.51
CA GLY A 123 17.20 2.39 11.66
C GLY A 123 16.54 3.33 10.65
N LYS A 124 15.67 2.83 9.76
CA LYS A 124 14.91 3.69 8.84
C LYS A 124 13.71 4.33 9.55
N LYS A 125 13.24 5.47 9.07
CA LYS A 125 11.99 6.05 9.59
C LYS A 125 10.79 5.28 9.03
N PRO A 126 9.86 4.81 9.87
CA PRO A 126 8.65 4.16 9.38
C PRO A 126 7.78 5.16 8.61
N MET A 127 7.31 4.75 7.43
CA MET A 127 6.45 5.52 6.56
C MET A 127 5.70 4.58 5.61
N LEU A 128 4.61 5.07 5.03
CA LEU A 128 3.93 4.42 3.91
C LEU A 128 4.54 4.88 2.59
N PRO A 129 4.42 4.10 1.50
CA PRO A 129 4.72 4.58 0.15
C PRO A 129 3.99 5.88 -0.14
N LEU A 130 4.64 6.82 -0.84
CA LEU A 130 4.13 8.18 -1.06
C LEU A 130 2.70 8.21 -1.62
N TRP A 131 2.38 7.31 -2.56
CA TRP A 131 1.07 7.25 -3.18
C TRP A 131 -0.04 6.76 -2.23
N LEU A 132 0.31 6.06 -1.15
CA LEU A 132 -0.60 5.60 -0.08
C LEU A 132 -0.66 6.55 1.12
N SER A 133 0.30 7.44 1.30
CA SER A 133 0.33 8.38 2.44
C SER A 133 -0.93 9.24 2.47
N PRO A 134 -1.73 9.26 3.56
CA PRO A 134 -2.96 10.06 3.62
C PRO A 134 -2.71 11.54 3.37
N THR A 135 -1.60 12.06 3.89
CA THR A 135 -1.03 13.37 3.58
C THR A 135 0.36 13.14 2.99
N GLN A 136 0.59 13.61 1.77
CA GLN A 136 1.87 13.47 1.04
C GLN A 136 2.82 14.61 1.38
N ALA A 137 2.29 15.82 1.52
CA ALA A 137 3.04 17.00 1.89
C ALA A 137 2.28 17.84 2.92
N ARG A 138 3.02 18.49 3.84
CA ARG A 138 2.45 19.45 4.79
C ARG A 138 3.18 20.79 4.71
N VAL A 139 2.43 21.85 4.50
CA VAL A 139 2.93 23.23 4.47
C VAL A 139 2.93 23.82 5.88
N LEU A 140 4.05 24.40 6.29
CA LEU A 140 4.29 24.98 7.60
C LEU A 140 4.67 26.47 7.46
N PRO A 141 3.71 27.40 7.58
CA PRO A 141 4.03 28.82 7.72
C PRO A 141 4.77 29.07 9.04
N VAL A 142 5.87 29.84 8.98
CA VAL A 142 6.67 30.24 10.14
C VAL A 142 5.92 31.25 11.02
N GLY A 143 5.10 32.11 10.41
CA GLY A 143 4.26 33.10 11.08
C GLY A 143 2.99 33.42 10.30
N GLU A 144 2.16 34.30 10.85
CA GLU A 144 0.87 34.68 10.28
C GLU A 144 1.02 35.43 8.95
N GLU A 145 2.07 36.24 8.82
CA GLU A 145 2.38 36.99 7.59
C GLU A 145 2.67 36.06 6.40
N GLN A 146 3.23 34.87 6.64
CA GLN A 146 3.55 33.91 5.58
C GLN A 146 2.34 33.06 5.15
N LEU A 147 1.26 33.06 5.94
CA LEU A 147 0.10 32.20 5.73
C LEU A 147 -0.54 32.39 4.34
N GLN A 148 -0.62 33.64 3.86
CA GLN A 148 -1.21 33.93 2.55
C GLN A 148 -0.44 33.28 1.40
N TYR A 149 0.89 33.34 1.43
CA TYR A 149 1.72 32.67 0.42
C TYR A 149 1.63 31.14 0.57
N SER A 150 1.63 30.64 1.80
CA SER A 150 1.46 29.21 2.06
C SER A 150 0.14 28.65 1.52
N LEU A 151 -0.96 29.42 1.58
CA LEU A 151 -2.25 29.03 1.00
C LEU A 151 -2.20 28.96 -0.53
N LYS A 152 -1.44 29.84 -1.20
CA LYS A 152 -1.24 29.77 -2.66
C LYS A 152 -0.48 28.50 -3.06
N VAL A 153 0.61 28.19 -2.35
CA VAL A 153 1.38 26.95 -2.55
C VAL A 153 0.51 25.72 -2.33
N LEU A 154 -0.29 25.72 -1.25
CA LEU A 154 -1.26 24.67 -0.95
C LEU A 154 -2.24 24.46 -2.12
N GLU A 155 -2.85 25.53 -2.63
CA GLU A 155 -3.82 25.46 -3.74
C GLU A 155 -3.20 24.97 -5.05
N GLU A 156 -1.97 25.36 -5.35
CA GLU A 156 -1.27 24.92 -6.55
C GLU A 156 -0.99 23.41 -6.53
N LEU A 157 -0.48 22.90 -5.41
CA LEU A 157 -0.22 21.47 -5.22
C LEU A 157 -1.52 20.65 -5.16
N GLU A 158 -2.55 21.17 -4.49
CA GLU A 158 -3.87 20.54 -4.42
C GLU A 158 -4.51 20.40 -5.82
N LYS A 159 -4.43 21.45 -6.67
CA LYS A 159 -4.90 21.41 -8.07
C LYS A 159 -4.15 20.39 -8.93
N ALA A 160 -2.91 20.08 -8.58
CA ALA A 160 -2.13 19.02 -9.22
C ALA A 160 -2.52 17.61 -8.77
N GLY A 161 -3.47 17.46 -7.83
CA GLY A 161 -3.89 16.18 -7.29
C GLY A 161 -3.00 15.64 -6.18
N ILE A 162 -2.09 16.46 -5.64
CA ILE A 162 -1.23 16.11 -4.51
C ILE A 162 -2.02 16.28 -3.21
N ARG A 163 -2.00 15.28 -2.34
CA ARG A 163 -2.65 15.36 -1.02
C ARG A 163 -1.79 16.19 -0.08
N VAL A 164 -2.06 17.49 -0.05
CA VAL A 164 -1.33 18.46 0.75
C VAL A 164 -2.23 19.10 1.81
N ASP A 165 -1.69 19.30 3.01
CA ASP A 165 -2.36 20.07 4.07
C ASP A 165 -1.47 21.22 4.58
N ILE A 166 -2.05 22.10 5.41
CA ILE A 166 -1.35 23.24 6.01
C ILE A 166 -1.54 23.25 7.53
N ASP A 167 -0.44 23.43 8.25
CA ASP A 167 -0.46 23.65 9.69
C ASP A 167 -0.57 25.14 10.03
N ASP A 168 -1.79 25.63 10.02
CA ASP A 168 -2.18 27.02 10.27
C ASP A 168 -2.35 27.35 11.77
N ARG A 169 -2.02 26.41 12.67
CA ARG A 169 -2.15 26.60 14.11
C ARG A 169 -1.03 27.52 14.63
N ASP A 170 -1.33 28.28 15.68
CA ASP A 170 -0.34 29.11 16.39
C ASP A 170 0.54 28.25 17.31
N LEU A 171 1.53 27.58 16.71
CA LEU A 171 2.49 26.71 17.37
C LEU A 171 3.90 27.04 16.89
N ARG A 172 4.90 26.88 17.76
CA ARG A 172 6.31 26.98 17.36
C ARG A 172 6.63 26.02 16.21
N LEU A 173 7.40 26.47 15.22
CA LEU A 173 7.78 25.67 14.04
C LEU A 173 8.31 24.27 14.39
N GLY A 174 9.19 24.17 15.39
CA GLY A 174 9.73 22.87 15.82
C GLY A 174 8.65 21.90 16.32
N LYS A 175 7.57 22.40 16.93
CA LYS A 175 6.41 21.59 17.32
C LYS A 175 5.62 21.13 16.09
N LYS A 176 5.38 22.02 15.13
CA LYS A 176 4.72 21.69 13.86
C LYS A 176 5.47 20.60 13.09
N ILE A 177 6.79 20.74 12.95
CA ILE A 177 7.67 19.73 12.33
C ILE A 177 7.56 18.39 13.06
N ARG A 178 7.65 18.40 14.40
CA ARG A 178 7.55 17.17 15.20
C ARG A 178 6.20 16.47 15.02
N GLU A 179 5.10 17.22 14.97
CA GLU A 179 3.76 16.64 14.74
C GLU A 179 3.62 16.08 13.32
N ALA A 180 4.11 16.77 12.29
CA ALA A 180 4.15 16.25 10.92
C ALA A 180 4.98 14.96 10.80
N GLU A 181 6.13 14.89 11.47
CA GLU A 181 6.97 13.68 11.54
C GLU A 181 6.28 12.55 12.32
N LYS A 182 5.45 12.86 13.33
CA LYS A 182 4.65 11.84 14.04
C LYS A 182 3.52 11.29 13.18
N ASP A 183 2.90 12.14 12.36
CA ASP A 183 1.86 11.77 11.40
C ASP A 183 2.40 11.02 10.16
N TRP A 184 3.72 10.79 10.11
CA TRP A 184 4.43 10.15 8.98
C TRP A 184 4.24 10.88 7.66
N VAL A 185 4.11 12.21 7.68
CA VAL A 185 4.05 13.02 6.45
C VAL A 185 5.38 12.89 5.69
N PRO A 186 5.37 12.43 4.42
CA PRO A 186 6.61 12.24 3.65
C PRO A 186 7.39 13.52 3.40
N TYR A 187 6.71 14.64 3.09
CA TYR A 187 7.35 15.92 2.81
C TYR A 187 6.82 17.04 3.70
N ILE A 188 7.72 17.80 4.30
CA ILE A 188 7.39 18.98 5.09
C ILE A 188 7.95 20.20 4.36
N ILE A 189 7.09 21.17 4.08
CA ILE A 189 7.42 22.39 3.34
C ILE A 189 7.38 23.55 4.33
N VAL A 190 8.53 24.13 4.64
CA VAL A 190 8.62 25.31 5.54
C VAL A 190 8.59 26.58 4.70
N ILE A 191 7.78 27.55 5.11
CA ILE A 191 7.66 28.84 4.42
C ILE A 191 7.89 29.98 5.43
N GLY A 192 9.08 30.57 5.35
CA GLY A 192 9.47 31.82 6.01
C GLY A 192 9.49 33.00 5.03
N GLU A 193 10.12 34.10 5.44
CA GLU A 193 10.27 35.29 4.59
C GLU A 193 11.15 35.02 3.36
N ASP A 194 12.20 34.23 3.50
CA ASP A 194 13.16 33.96 2.42
C ASP A 194 12.53 33.11 1.31
N GLU A 195 11.66 32.17 1.66
CA GLU A 195 10.92 31.36 0.69
C GLU A 195 9.94 32.21 -0.13
N ILE A 196 9.35 33.25 0.47
CA ILE A 196 8.49 34.22 -0.23
C ILE A 196 9.31 35.07 -1.20
N LYS A 197 10.44 35.62 -0.74
CA LYS A 197 11.29 36.50 -1.55
C LYS A 197 11.89 35.77 -2.76
N ASN A 198 12.31 34.52 -2.57
CA ASN A 198 13.05 33.78 -3.58
C ASN A 198 12.20 32.81 -4.41
N SER A 199 10.90 32.67 -4.10
CA SER A 199 9.99 31.70 -4.73
C SER A 199 10.52 30.25 -4.72
N ASN A 200 11.32 29.92 -3.71
CA ASN A 200 11.84 28.58 -3.46
C ASN A 200 11.25 28.05 -2.16
N LEU A 201 10.95 26.76 -2.12
CA LEU A 201 10.42 26.05 -0.97
C LEU A 201 11.54 25.33 -0.24
N ASN A 202 11.62 25.48 1.07
CA ASN A 202 12.46 24.62 1.91
C ASN A 202 11.71 23.31 2.19
N ILE A 203 12.16 22.22 1.58
CA ILE A 203 11.49 20.93 1.61
C ILE A 203 12.34 19.94 2.38
N ARG A 204 11.77 19.43 3.47
CA ARG A 204 12.34 18.36 4.27
C ARG A 204 11.68 17.03 3.90
N SER A 205 12.51 16.07 3.52
CA SER A 205 12.10 14.69 3.27
C SER A 205 12.13 13.87 4.55
N ARG A 206 11.09 13.07 4.80
CA ARG A 206 11.05 12.14 5.94
C ARG A 206 12.02 10.99 5.75
N GLU A 207 12.04 10.39 4.56
CA GLU A 207 12.71 9.12 4.24
C GLU A 207 14.21 9.15 4.60
N ASP A 208 14.91 10.19 4.15
CA ASP A 208 16.36 10.36 4.28
C ASP A 208 16.73 11.54 5.20
N SER A 209 15.76 12.27 5.74
CA SER A 209 15.97 13.51 6.51
C SER A 209 16.70 14.63 5.75
N SER A 210 16.78 14.55 4.42
CA SER A 210 17.40 15.57 3.60
C SER A 210 16.56 16.85 3.55
N GLN A 211 17.23 17.97 3.28
CA GLN A 211 16.60 19.25 2.98
C GLN A 211 17.01 19.69 1.59
N LYS A 212 16.04 20.13 0.80
CA LYS A 212 16.25 20.62 -0.56
C LYS A 212 15.47 21.91 -0.75
N ASN A 213 16.06 22.83 -1.51
CA ASN A 213 15.37 24.02 -1.98
C ASN A 213 14.91 23.77 -3.41
N LEU A 214 13.60 23.75 -3.62
CA LEU A 214 12.99 23.52 -4.93
C LEU A 214 11.94 24.59 -5.21
N THR A 215 11.72 24.93 -6.47
CA THR A 215 10.54 25.72 -6.84
C THR A 215 9.26 24.91 -6.58
N VAL A 216 8.10 25.59 -6.50
CA VAL A 216 6.80 24.90 -6.38
C VAL A 216 6.59 23.93 -7.55
N GLU A 217 6.97 24.36 -8.77
CA GLU A 217 6.87 23.58 -9.99
C GLU A 217 7.74 22.32 -9.96
N ASP A 218 9.02 22.44 -9.57
CA ASP A 218 9.94 21.31 -9.50
C ASP A 218 9.50 20.29 -8.46
N PHE A 219 9.02 20.77 -7.30
CA PHE A 219 8.48 19.88 -6.27
C PHE A 219 7.24 19.14 -6.77
N LYS A 220 6.29 19.85 -7.36
CA LYS A 220 5.09 19.26 -7.97
C LYS A 220 5.46 18.16 -8.97
N ASN A 221 6.36 18.44 -9.90
CA ASN A 221 6.80 17.48 -10.91
C ASN A 221 7.50 16.27 -10.29
N THR A 222 8.31 16.48 -9.25
CA THR A 222 8.94 15.38 -8.50
C THR A 222 7.90 14.44 -7.90
N ILE A 223 6.87 14.97 -7.23
CA ILE A 223 5.82 14.16 -6.61
C ILE A 223 5.01 13.41 -7.68
N LEU A 224 4.62 14.09 -8.75
CA LEU A 224 3.82 13.52 -9.84
C LEU A 224 4.54 12.36 -10.54
N GLU A 225 5.85 12.45 -10.73
CA GLU A 225 6.61 11.35 -11.32
C GLU A 225 6.67 10.14 -10.38
N ILE A 226 6.86 10.35 -9.07
CA ILE A 226 6.90 9.24 -8.08
C ILE A 226 5.55 8.50 -8.01
N ILE A 227 4.42 9.22 -8.10
CA ILE A 227 3.08 8.63 -7.99
C ILE A 227 2.46 8.28 -9.36
N LYS A 228 3.22 8.36 -10.43
CA LYS A 228 2.75 8.11 -11.79
C LYS A 228 2.18 6.70 -11.94
N GLY A 229 1.01 6.61 -12.59
CA GLY A 229 0.31 5.34 -12.76
C GLY A 229 -0.32 4.77 -11.48
N LYS A 230 -0.23 5.46 -10.34
CA LYS A 230 -0.90 5.07 -9.09
C LYS A 230 -2.27 5.73 -8.99
N PRO A 231 -3.25 5.09 -8.33
CA PRO A 231 -4.56 5.69 -8.12
C PRO A 231 -4.45 6.93 -7.22
N THR A 232 -5.18 7.99 -7.57
CA THR A 232 -5.20 9.23 -6.82
C THR A 232 -6.60 9.51 -6.27
N ARG A 233 -6.64 10.10 -5.07
CA ARG A 233 -7.83 10.63 -4.41
C ARG A 233 -7.49 11.93 -3.71
N PRO A 234 -8.44 12.86 -3.56
CA PRO A 234 -8.23 14.09 -2.80
C PRO A 234 -7.92 13.78 -1.33
N LEU A 235 -7.42 14.80 -0.61
CA LEU A 235 -7.14 14.70 0.82
C LEU A 235 -8.43 14.29 1.57
N PRO A 236 -8.40 13.25 2.42
CA PRO A 236 -9.60 12.74 3.10
C PRO A 236 -10.01 13.59 4.31
N LEU A 237 -9.19 14.57 4.72
CA LEU A 237 -9.37 15.43 5.88
C LEU A 237 -9.40 16.91 5.46
N PRO A 238 -9.92 17.82 6.30
CA PRO A 238 -9.78 19.25 6.08
C PRO A 238 -8.32 19.65 5.81
N ARG A 239 -8.10 20.51 4.82
CA ARG A 239 -6.77 20.98 4.42
C ARG A 239 -6.07 21.83 5.48
N LYS A 240 -6.83 22.54 6.32
CA LYS A 240 -6.31 23.29 7.48
C LYS A 240 -6.33 22.41 8.71
N LEU A 241 -5.19 22.26 9.38
CA LEU A 241 -5.10 21.45 10.60
C LEU A 241 -5.92 22.04 11.76
N SER A 242 -6.11 23.36 11.81
CA SER A 242 -6.99 24.02 12.79
C SER A 242 -8.45 23.55 12.73
N LEU A 243 -8.90 23.03 11.58
CA LEU A 243 -10.26 22.54 11.37
C LEU A 243 -10.43 21.03 11.62
N ARG A 244 -9.33 20.32 11.91
CA ARG A 244 -9.39 18.88 12.19
C ARG A 244 -9.79 18.64 13.63
N ALA A 245 -10.53 17.55 13.86
CA ALA A 245 -10.85 17.10 15.20
C ALA A 245 -9.56 16.87 16.00
N SER A 246 -9.50 17.46 17.20
CA SER A 246 -8.39 17.32 18.13
C SER A 246 -8.91 16.57 19.35
N PHE A 247 -8.44 15.33 19.51
CA PHE A 247 -8.71 14.55 20.72
C PHE A 247 -7.60 14.90 21.71
N ARG A 248 -7.88 15.88 22.59
CA ARG A 248 -7.02 16.22 23.71
C ARG A 248 -7.27 15.29 24.89
#